data_AF-A0A3S1VGS8-F1
#
_entry.id   AF-A0A3S1VGS8-F1
#
_cell.length_a   1.000
_cell.length_b   1.000
_cell.length_c   1.000
_cell.angle_alpha   90.00
_cell.angle_beta   90.00
_cell.angle_gamma   90.00
#
_symmetry.space_group_name_H-M   'P 1'
#
loop_
_entity.id
_entity.type
_entity.pdbx_description
1 polymer ?
#
loop_
_entity_poly.entity_id
_entity_poly.type
_entity_poly.pdbx_seq_one_letter_code
_entity_poly.pdbx_strand_id
1 'polypeptide(L)'
;MALTVLFGTFVFLLIIGTPIAFCLGVASFATVLVLGLPPLVVFQRLNSGVSVFSLMAIPFFIFAGDLMVRGGIAARLVALAGALVGHLRGGLGQVNIAASTMFGGISGSAVADASAVGGLM
;
A
#
# COMPACT_ATOMS: atom_id res chain seq x y z
N MET A 1 1.02 -28.77 11.45
CA MET A 1 0.66 -27.96 12.63
C MET A 1 0.99 -26.48 12.45
N ALA A 2 2.24 -26.10 12.16
CA ALA A 2 2.62 -24.68 12.00
C ALA A 2 1.79 -23.90 10.97
N LEU A 3 1.53 -24.46 9.78
CA LEU A 3 0.70 -23.80 8.75
C LEU A 3 -0.76 -23.59 9.21
N THR A 4 -1.33 -24.57 9.91
CA THR A 4 -2.68 -24.47 10.47
C THR A 4 -2.77 -23.37 11.52
N VAL A 5 -1.74 -23.24 12.37
CA VAL A 5 -1.66 -22.17 13.36
C VAL A 5 -1.53 -20.82 12.67
N LEU A 6 -0.63 -20.70 11.68
CA LEU A 6 -0.42 -19.47 10.93
C LEU A 6 -1.69 -18.97 10.24
N PHE A 7 -2.29 -19.80 9.38
CA PHE A 7 -3.48 -19.40 8.63
C PHE A 7 -4.73 -19.33 9.51
N GLY A 8 -4.86 -20.23 10.49
CA GLY A 8 -6.00 -20.23 11.42
C GLY A 8 -6.05 -18.97 12.27
N THR A 9 -4.92 -18.57 12.88
CA THR A 9 -4.87 -17.32 13.65
C THR A 9 -5.03 -16.10 12.75
N PHE A 10 -4.36 -16.06 11.58
CA PHE A 10 -4.50 -14.94 10.65
C PHE A 10 -5.94 -14.70 10.20
N VAL A 11 -6.64 -15.75 9.75
CA VAL A 11 -8.03 -15.67 9.28
C VAL A 11 -8.97 -15.31 10.42
N PHE A 12 -8.77 -15.89 11.61
CA PHE A 12 -9.56 -15.56 12.79
C PHE A 12 -9.45 -14.07 13.17
N LEU A 13 -8.23 -13.53 13.23
CA LEU A 13 -8.01 -12.11 13.52
C LEU A 13 -8.61 -11.21 12.43
N LEU A 14 -8.55 -11.63 11.17
CA LEU A 14 -9.14 -10.90 10.04
C LEU A 14 -10.67 -10.83 10.17
N ILE A 15 -11.33 -11.95 10.50
CA ILE A 15 -12.80 -12.01 10.68
C ILE A 15 -13.28 -11.10 11.81
N ILE A 16 -12.50 -10.94 12.87
CA ILE A 16 -12.83 -10.06 14.01
C ILE A 16 -12.60 -8.56 13.68
N GLY A 17 -12.06 -8.25 12.49
CA GLY A 17 -11.82 -6.88 12.06
C GLY A 17 -10.54 -6.26 12.63
N THR A 18 -9.61 -7.08 13.11
CA THR A 18 -8.31 -6.61 13.61
C THR A 18 -7.50 -6.01 12.44
N PRO A 19 -6.77 -4.89 12.62
CA PRO A 19 -5.97 -4.35 11.53
C PRO A 19 -4.92 -5.35 11.04
N ILE A 20 -4.74 -5.42 9.71
CA ILE A 20 -3.95 -6.47 9.02
C ILE A 20 -2.52 -6.58 9.56
N ALA A 21 -1.90 -5.46 9.94
CA ALA A 21 -0.57 -5.44 10.55
C ALA A 21 -0.50 -6.31 11.83
N PHE A 22 -1.52 -6.23 12.70
CA PHE A 22 -1.60 -7.06 13.89
C PHE A 22 -1.94 -8.51 13.56
N CYS A 23 -2.78 -8.76 12.55
CA CYS A 23 -3.06 -10.12 12.07
C CYS A 23 -1.77 -10.84 11.66
N LEU A 24 -0.93 -10.18 10.85
CA LEU A 24 0.35 -10.73 10.39
C LEU A 24 1.34 -10.94 11.55
N GLY A 25 1.45 -9.95 12.45
CA GLY A 25 2.37 -10.02 13.59
C GLY A 25 2.02 -11.14 14.56
N VAL A 26 0.76 -11.21 15.00
CA VAL A 26 0.29 -12.22 15.96
C VAL A 26 0.33 -13.62 15.37
N ALA A 27 -0.10 -13.80 14.10
CA ALA A 27 -0.05 -15.11 13.44
C ALA A 27 1.39 -15.62 13.25
N SER A 28 2.31 -14.73 12.86
CA SER A 28 3.73 -15.06 12.72
C SER A 28 4.34 -15.43 14.08
N PHE A 29 4.05 -14.66 15.13
CA PHE A 29 4.56 -14.92 16.48
C PHE A 29 4.02 -16.23 17.08
N ALA A 30 2.71 -16.48 16.95
CA ALA A 30 2.09 -17.74 17.36
C ALA A 30 2.72 -18.95 16.66
N THR A 31 3.06 -18.80 15.38
CA THR A 31 3.71 -19.84 14.59
C THR A 31 5.15 -20.08 15.05
N VAL A 32 5.91 -19.03 15.34
CA VAL A 32 7.27 -19.11 15.90
C VAL A 32 7.29 -19.84 17.24
N LEU A 33 6.32 -19.57 18.12
CA LEU A 33 6.18 -20.26 19.41
C LEU A 33 5.95 -21.76 19.23
N VAL A 34 5.13 -22.16 18.25
CA VAL A 34 4.83 -23.57 17.96
C VAL A 34 6.02 -24.30 17.34
N LEU A 35 6.83 -23.61 16.54
CA LEU A 35 8.06 -24.17 15.94
C LEU A 35 9.23 -24.23 16.93
N GLY A 36 9.14 -23.58 18.10
CA GLY A 36 10.21 -23.58 19.09
C GLY A 36 11.51 -22.97 18.59
N LEU A 37 11.44 -22.01 17.66
CA LEU A 37 12.64 -21.42 17.06
C LEU A 37 13.46 -20.67 18.12
N PRO A 38 14.80 -20.78 18.10
CA PRO A 38 15.64 -20.00 19.00
C PRO A 38 15.37 -18.50 18.84
N PRO A 39 15.22 -17.72 19.94
CA PRO A 39 14.94 -16.29 19.87
C PRO A 39 15.94 -15.50 19.00
N LEU A 40 17.20 -15.97 18.97
CA LEU A 40 18.26 -15.40 18.14
C LEU A 40 17.93 -15.46 16.63
N VAL A 41 17.38 -16.58 16.16
CA VAL A 41 16.99 -16.77 14.75
C VAL A 41 15.82 -15.87 14.39
N VAL A 42 14.87 -15.69 15.31
CA VAL A 42 13.72 -14.79 15.15
C VAL A 42 14.19 -13.35 15.03
N PHE A 43 15.11 -12.92 15.91
CA PHE A 43 15.68 -11.57 15.88
C PHE A 43 16.45 -11.29 14.60
N GLN A 44 17.26 -12.26 14.13
CA GLN A 44 17.96 -12.15 12.84
C GLN A 44 16.97 -12.00 11.67
N ARG A 45 15.91 -12.82 11.62
CA ARG A 45 14.87 -12.76 10.59
C ARG A 45 14.12 -11.42 10.59
N LEU A 46 13.80 -10.89 11.77
CA LEU A 46 13.18 -9.57 11.91
C LEU A 46 14.11 -8.47 11.38
N ASN A 47 15.39 -8.48 11.75
CA ASN A 47 16.34 -7.47 11.31
C ASN A 47 16.54 -7.49 9.78
N SER A 48 16.64 -8.68 9.17
CA SER A 48 16.71 -8.82 7.71
C SER A 48 15.44 -8.36 6.99
N GLY A 49 14.27 -8.42 7.65
CA GLY A 49 13.00 -7.94 7.09
C GLY A 49 12.86 -6.41 7.11
N VAL A 50 13.41 -5.75 8.13
CA VAL A 50 13.39 -4.28 8.26
C VAL A 50 14.36 -3.62 7.28
N SER A 51 15.47 -4.28 6.95
CA SER A 51 16.49 -3.76 6.01
C SER A 51 16.07 -3.80 4.54
N VAL A 52 14.81 -4.11 4.23
CA VAL A 52 14.34 -4.21 2.84
C VAL A 52 14.13 -2.80 2.29
N PHE A 53 14.87 -2.44 1.23
CA PHE A 53 14.73 -1.18 0.48
C PHE A 53 13.27 -0.86 0.11
N SER A 54 12.46 -1.89 -0.15
CA SER A 54 11.02 -1.75 -0.43
C SER A 54 10.22 -1.10 0.71
N LEU A 55 10.62 -1.25 1.99
CA LEU A 55 9.94 -0.58 3.10
C LEU A 55 10.24 0.93 3.13
N MET A 56 11.40 1.36 2.62
CA MET A 56 11.70 2.78 2.40
C MET A 56 10.97 3.33 1.17
N ALA A 57 10.71 2.48 0.16
CA ALA A 57 10.02 2.91 -1.04
C ALA A 57 8.60 3.43 -0.73
N ILE A 58 7.86 2.81 0.19
CA ILE A 58 6.50 3.25 0.58
C ILE A 58 6.47 4.72 1.05
N PRO A 59 7.22 5.14 2.09
CA PRO A 59 7.19 6.54 2.54
C PRO A 59 7.75 7.50 1.49
N PHE A 60 8.77 7.13 0.72
CA PHE A 60 9.27 7.99 -0.35
C PHE A 60 8.26 8.19 -1.48
N PHE A 61 7.50 7.15 -1.85
CA PHE A 61 6.44 7.28 -2.84
C PHE A 61 5.27 8.11 -2.31
N ILE A 62 4.86 7.91 -1.05
CA ILE A 62 3.84 8.75 -0.41
C ILE A 62 4.30 10.22 -0.38
N PHE A 63 5.56 10.47 -0.01
CA PHE A 63 6.14 11.82 0.00
C PHE A 63 6.19 12.44 -1.40
N ALA A 64 6.59 11.67 -2.41
CA ALA A 64 6.57 12.13 -3.80
C ALA A 64 5.13 12.47 -4.26
N GLY A 65 4.14 11.66 -3.88
CA GLY A 65 2.73 11.95 -4.11
C GLY A 65 2.30 13.28 -3.46
N ASP A 66 2.60 13.47 -2.18
CA ASP A 66 2.29 14.73 -1.46
C ASP A 66 3.01 15.94 -2.08
N LEU A 67 4.25 15.77 -2.53
CA LEU A 67 5.01 16.80 -3.26
C LEU A 67 4.34 17.15 -4.60
N MET A 68 3.83 16.16 -5.34
CA MET A 68 3.12 16.39 -6.60
C MET A 68 1.79 17.13 -6.40
N VAL A 69 1.08 16.84 -5.31
CA VAL A 69 -0.15 17.57 -4.93
C VAL A 69 0.18 19.00 -4.56
N ARG A 70 1.11 19.22 -3.61
CA ARG A 70 1.49 20.57 -3.16
C ARG A 70 2.16 21.39 -4.25
N GLY A 71 2.91 20.76 -5.15
CA GLY A 71 3.55 21.39 -6.30
C GLY A 71 2.61 21.69 -7.46
N GLY A 72 1.33 21.30 -7.38
CA GLY A 72 0.32 21.54 -8.42
C GLY A 72 0.49 20.68 -9.68
N ILE A 73 1.44 19.75 -9.71
CA ILE A 73 1.62 18.78 -10.80
C ILE A 73 0.36 17.94 -10.93
N ALA A 74 -0.21 17.54 -9.79
CA ALA A 74 -1.37 16.68 -9.74
C ALA A 74 -2.63 17.33 -10.34
N ALA A 75 -2.91 18.58 -9.97
CA ALA A 75 -4.02 19.33 -10.55
C ALA A 75 -3.85 19.53 -12.07
N ARG A 76 -2.62 19.77 -12.55
CA ARG A 76 -2.33 19.90 -13.99
C ARG A 76 -2.57 18.59 -14.75
N LEU A 77 -2.20 17.45 -14.16
CA LEU A 77 -2.47 16.13 -14.75
C LEU A 77 -3.97 15.83 -14.82
N VAL A 78 -4.72 16.13 -13.76
CA VAL A 78 -6.19 15.98 -13.76
C VAL A 78 -6.83 16.88 -14.82
N ALA A 79 -6.38 18.13 -14.97
CA ALA A 79 -6.87 19.03 -15.99
C ALA A 79 -6.57 18.53 -17.42
N LEU A 80 -5.38 17.96 -17.63
CA LEU A 80 -5.00 17.33 -18.91
C LEU A 80 -5.90 16.14 -19.22
N ALA A 81 -6.12 15.24 -18.26
CA ALA A 81 -7.06 14.12 -18.42
C ALA A 81 -8.49 14.63 -18.70
N GLY A 82 -8.91 15.70 -18.02
CA GLY A 82 -10.14 16.46 -18.27
C GLY A 82 -10.29 16.88 -19.73
N ALA A 83 -9.26 17.51 -20.30
CA ALA A 83 -9.27 17.95 -21.68
C ALA A 83 -9.32 16.79 -22.68
N LEU A 84 -8.65 15.67 -22.39
CA LEU A 84 -8.55 14.52 -23.27
C LEU A 84 -9.82 13.65 -23.32
N VAL A 85 -10.45 13.38 -22.17
CA VAL A 85 -11.56 12.41 -22.08
C VAL A 85 -12.80 12.94 -21.36
N GLY A 86 -12.77 14.15 -20.79
CA GLY A 86 -13.88 14.72 -20.03
C GLY A 86 -15.13 15.04 -20.86
N HIS A 87 -15.01 15.18 -22.19
CA HIS A 87 -16.12 15.43 -23.11
C HIS A 87 -16.90 14.14 -23.48
N LEU A 88 -16.43 12.96 -23.06
CA LEU A 88 -17.10 11.69 -23.30
C LEU A 88 -18.23 11.47 -22.28
N ARG A 89 -19.20 10.60 -22.62
CA ARG A 89 -20.26 10.19 -21.69
C ARG A 89 -19.66 9.51 -20.45
N GLY A 90 -20.07 9.96 -19.26
CA GLY A 90 -19.43 9.55 -18.01
C GLY A 90 -18.08 10.23 -17.76
N GLY A 91 -17.84 11.41 -18.36
CA GLY A 91 -16.56 12.11 -18.41
C GLY A 91 -15.81 12.19 -17.09
N LEU A 92 -16.47 12.46 -15.96
CA LEU A 92 -15.81 12.50 -14.65
C LEU A 92 -15.14 11.17 -14.27
N GLY A 93 -15.81 10.04 -14.53
CA GLY A 93 -15.25 8.71 -14.27
C GLY A 93 -14.10 8.38 -15.22
N GLN A 94 -14.20 8.78 -16.49
CA GLN A 94 -13.12 8.61 -17.47
C GLN A 94 -11.89 9.45 -17.10
N VAL A 95 -12.11 10.67 -16.61
CA VAL A 95 -11.05 11.57 -16.13
C VAL A 95 -10.38 10.98 -14.89
N ASN A 96 -11.14 10.40 -13.96
CA ASN A 96 -10.57 9.68 -12.81
C ASN A 96 -9.65 8.54 -13.25
N ILE A 97 -10.15 7.64 -14.10
CA ILE A 97 -9.37 6.49 -14.58
C ILE A 97 -8.11 6.97 -15.32
N ALA A 98 -8.24 7.94 -16.23
CA ALA A 98 -7.12 8.46 -17.00
C ALA A 98 -6.09 9.18 -16.12
N ALA A 99 -6.54 10.03 -15.18
CA ALA A 99 -5.66 10.72 -14.25
C ALA A 99 -4.94 9.75 -13.32
N SER A 100 -5.65 8.78 -12.73
CA SER A 100 -5.05 7.72 -11.90
C SER A 100 -4.05 6.87 -12.69
N THR A 101 -4.33 6.57 -13.95
CA THR A 101 -3.41 5.79 -14.81
C THR A 101 -2.13 6.58 -15.11
N MET A 102 -2.25 7.89 -15.40
CA MET A 102 -1.10 8.77 -15.59
C MET A 102 -0.29 8.93 -14.31
N PHE A 103 -0.97 9.09 -13.17
CA PHE A 103 -0.34 9.17 -11.85
C PHE A 103 0.43 7.89 -11.52
N GLY A 104 -0.20 6.73 -11.68
CA GLY A 104 0.42 5.44 -11.39
C GLY A 104 1.58 5.11 -12.33
N GLY A 105 1.54 5.59 -13.57
CA GLY A 105 2.68 5.50 -14.49
C GLY A 105 3.89 6.33 -14.05
N ILE A 106 3.67 7.48 -13.40
CA ILE A 106 4.76 8.38 -12.93
C ILE A 106 5.23 7.98 -11.53
N SER A 107 4.31 7.62 -10.65
CA SER A 107 4.59 7.30 -9.25
C SER A 107 5.08 5.86 -9.06
N GLY A 108 4.64 4.92 -9.90
CA GLY A 108 4.99 3.49 -9.80
C GLY A 108 4.44 2.82 -8.53
N SER A 109 3.53 3.47 -7.80
CA SER A 109 3.03 3.04 -6.50
C SER A 109 1.56 3.37 -6.32
N ALA A 110 0.74 2.32 -6.20
CA ALA A 110 -0.69 2.46 -5.95
C ALA A 110 -1.01 3.23 -4.65
N VAL A 111 -0.13 3.14 -3.64
CA VAL A 111 -0.32 3.84 -2.35
C VAL A 111 -0.11 5.35 -2.51
N ALA A 112 0.84 5.75 -3.36
CA ALA A 112 1.09 7.16 -3.65
C ALA A 112 -0.01 7.76 -4.52
N ASP A 113 -0.52 6.99 -5.49
CA ASP A 113 -1.66 7.41 -6.32
C ASP A 113 -2.90 7.66 -5.47
N ALA A 114 -3.23 6.76 -4.55
CA ALA A 114 -4.35 6.91 -3.63
C ALA A 114 -4.19 8.15 -2.73
N SER A 115 -2.97 8.44 -2.27
CA SER A 115 -2.68 9.60 -1.43
C SER A 115 -2.75 10.92 -2.21
N ALA A 116 -2.33 10.93 -3.48
CA ALA A 116 -2.24 12.13 -4.30
C ALA A 116 -3.54 12.47 -5.05
N VAL A 117 -4.10 11.48 -5.75
CA VAL A 117 -5.30 11.67 -6.59
C VAL A 117 -6.56 11.71 -5.73
N GLY A 118 -6.63 10.86 -4.69
CA GLY A 118 -7.80 10.80 -3.80
C GLY A 118 -8.06 12.07 -3.00
N GLY A 119 -7.07 12.96 -2.84
CA GLY A 119 -7.26 14.26 -2.20
C GLY A 119 -7.70 15.39 -3.15
N LEU A 120 -7.66 15.16 -4.47
CA LEU A 120 -7.96 16.17 -5.50
C LEU A 120 -9.28 15.91 -6.23
N MET A 121 -9.78 14.67 -6.17
CA MET A 121 -11.08 14.25 -6.70
C MET A 121 -12.13 14.27 -5.61
#